data_AF-A0A662UZA3-F1
#
_entry.id   AF-A0A662UZA3-F1
#
_cell.length_a   1.000
_cell.length_b   1.000
_cell.length_c   1.000
_cell.angle_alpha   90.00
_cell.angle_beta   90.00
_cell.angle_gamma   90.00
#
_symmetry.space_group_name_H-M   'P 1'
#
loop_
_entity.id
_entity.type
_entity.pdbx_description
1 polymer ?
#
loop_
_entity_poly.entity_id
_entity_poly.type
_entity_poly.pdbx_seq_one_letter_code
_entity_poly.pdbx_strand_id
1 'polypeptide(L)'
;MSAQRSRVLSVYIALLVRGRDRPGLLRDVAQRIAGLGGNIVFALSYAEEGRASSLFIVDFPSEPWGAEEVLLRVDGVEEVDVERGEKAYSLYAEFLARYPAMTTELVRLLDPADFLEVLIRLAPDKRAPVYMLMPPDYLARLLLRAPPELTEEACRVLPSEKLAEAASTLPPDDAVDLLQSMPPHARRAVLSRLPGGLWRR
;
A
#
# COMPACT_ATOMS: atom_id res chain seq x y z
N MET A 1 17.47 -25.94 21.33
CA MET A 1 17.19 -24.55 21.72
C MET A 1 16.90 -23.72 20.48
N SER A 2 15.69 -23.85 19.92
CA SER A 2 15.25 -23.02 18.80
C SER A 2 14.63 -21.77 19.40
N ALA A 3 15.30 -20.62 19.24
CA ALA A 3 14.77 -19.34 19.64
C ALA A 3 13.60 -18.98 18.72
N GLN A 4 12.39 -19.24 19.21
CA GLN A 4 11.17 -18.65 18.71
C GLN A 4 11.29 -17.15 18.97
N ARG A 5 11.90 -16.43 18.02
CA ARG A 5 11.86 -14.97 17.96
C ARG A 5 10.39 -14.61 17.80
N SER A 6 9.76 -14.29 18.92
CA SER A 6 8.51 -13.55 18.98
C SER A 6 8.66 -12.38 18.02
N ARG A 7 7.97 -12.45 16.87
CA ARG A 7 7.75 -11.29 16.03
C ARG A 7 6.95 -10.32 16.91
N VAL A 8 7.66 -9.41 17.58
CA VAL A 8 7.08 -8.12 17.91
C VAL A 8 6.51 -7.63 16.58
N LEU A 9 5.20 -7.43 16.51
CA LEU A 9 4.56 -6.84 15.34
C LEU A 9 5.32 -5.54 15.06
N SER A 10 6.13 -5.50 14.01
CA SER A 10 6.86 -4.29 13.63
C SER A 10 5.81 -3.21 13.38
N VAL A 11 5.72 -2.25 14.27
CA VAL A 11 4.79 -1.12 14.13
C VAL A 11 5.46 -0.16 13.17
N TYR A 12 5.11 -0.25 11.89
CA TYR A 12 5.53 0.74 10.91
C TYR A 12 4.83 2.06 11.20
N ILE A 13 5.61 3.14 11.17
CA ILE A 13 5.12 4.51 11.37
C ILE A 13 5.27 5.25 10.06
N ALA A 14 4.18 5.88 9.61
CA ALA A 14 4.16 6.78 8.49
C ALA A 14 4.52 8.18 8.99
N LEU A 15 5.63 8.74 8.51
CA LEU A 15 6.03 10.11 8.75
C LEU A 15 5.84 10.91 7.48
N LEU A 16 4.98 11.90 7.52
CA LEU A 16 4.85 12.89 6.46
C LEU A 16 5.60 14.13 6.90
N VAL A 17 6.51 14.62 6.06
CA VAL A 17 7.29 15.82 6.30
C VAL A 17 7.07 16.76 5.13
N ARG A 18 6.60 17.97 5.41
CA ARG A 18 6.46 19.05 4.41
C ARG A 18 7.22 20.29 4.81
N GLY A 19 7.65 21.05 3.81
CA GLY A 19 8.27 22.34 4.05
C GLY A 19 8.90 22.94 2.81
N ARG A 20 9.81 23.89 3.02
CA ARG A 20 10.51 24.60 1.96
C ARG A 20 11.56 23.70 1.33
N ASP A 21 11.47 23.50 0.01
CA ASP A 21 12.46 22.71 -0.72
C ASP A 21 13.83 23.40 -0.68
N ARG A 22 14.85 22.65 -0.29
CA ARG A 22 16.23 23.12 -0.24
C ARG A 22 17.22 21.96 -0.40
N PRO A 23 18.43 22.24 -0.91
CA PRO A 23 19.51 21.27 -0.92
C PRO A 23 19.75 20.67 0.48
N GLY A 24 19.80 19.34 0.54
CA GLY A 24 20.07 18.60 1.77
C GLY A 24 18.88 18.35 2.69
N LEU A 25 17.67 18.88 2.41
CA LEU A 25 16.51 18.67 3.28
C LEU A 25 16.22 17.18 3.54
N LEU A 26 16.10 16.38 2.47
CA LEU A 26 15.86 14.93 2.58
C LEU A 26 16.93 14.22 3.41
N ARG A 27 18.21 14.58 3.21
CA ARG A 27 19.33 14.03 3.97
C ARG A 27 19.20 14.38 5.46
N ASP A 28 18.94 15.64 5.77
CA ASP A 28 18.89 16.13 7.15
C ASP A 28 17.70 15.51 7.90
N VAL A 29 16.54 15.37 7.24
CA VAL A 29 15.36 14.65 7.77
C VAL A 29 15.68 13.19 8.00
N ALA A 30 16.23 12.48 7.00
CA ALA A 30 16.58 11.07 7.13
C ALA A 30 17.61 10.83 8.25
N GLN A 31 18.58 11.73 8.41
CA GLN A 31 19.56 11.67 9.50
C GLN A 31 18.89 11.86 10.88
N ARG A 32 17.88 12.71 11.00
CA ARG A 32 17.12 12.85 12.26
C ARG A 32 16.30 11.61 12.57
N ILE A 33 15.62 11.03 11.58
CA ILE A 33 14.88 9.76 11.73
C ILE A 33 15.83 8.65 12.23
N ALA A 34 16.99 8.51 11.60
CA ALA A 34 18.01 7.54 12.02
C ALA A 34 18.54 7.83 13.43
N GLY A 35 18.72 9.10 13.78
CA GLY A 35 19.13 9.52 15.12
C GLY A 35 18.11 9.19 16.22
N LEU A 36 16.84 9.06 15.87
CA LEU A 36 15.77 8.56 16.75
C LEU A 36 15.72 7.02 16.83
N GLY A 37 16.63 6.33 16.15
CA GLY A 37 16.68 4.87 16.08
C GLY A 37 15.74 4.27 15.03
N GLY A 38 15.14 5.08 14.16
CA GLY A 38 14.25 4.63 13.10
C GLY A 38 15.01 4.06 11.91
N ASN A 39 14.57 2.90 11.42
CA ASN A 39 15.03 2.34 10.16
C ASN A 39 14.04 2.70 9.04
N ILE A 40 14.46 3.52 8.08
CA ILE A 40 13.60 3.91 6.96
C ILE A 40 13.45 2.71 6.01
N VAL A 41 12.23 2.20 5.91
CA VAL A 41 11.88 1.04 5.08
C VAL A 41 11.50 1.48 3.68
N PHE A 42 10.81 2.62 3.59
CA PHE A 42 10.43 3.25 2.34
C PHE A 42 10.46 4.77 2.49
N ALA A 43 10.86 5.46 1.43
CA ALA A 43 10.77 6.92 1.36
C ALA A 43 10.37 7.34 -0.05
N LEU A 44 9.44 8.27 -0.14
CA LEU A 44 9.01 8.90 -1.38
C LEU A 44 8.95 10.40 -1.17
N SER A 45 9.72 11.13 -1.96
CA SER A 45 9.83 12.59 -1.87
C SER A 45 9.62 13.22 -3.23
N TYR A 46 8.95 14.36 -3.24
CA TYR A 46 8.84 15.21 -4.42
C TYR A 46 8.85 16.68 -4.00
N ALA A 47 9.22 17.54 -4.94
CA ALA A 47 9.18 18.98 -4.79
C ALA A 47 8.30 19.59 -5.87
N GLU A 48 7.49 20.57 -5.49
CA GLU A 48 6.58 21.31 -6.36
C GLU A 48 6.50 22.75 -5.85
N GLU A 49 6.67 23.72 -6.76
CA GLU A 49 6.59 25.15 -6.43
C GLU A 49 7.46 25.59 -5.23
N GLY A 50 8.66 25.01 -5.10
CA GLY A 50 9.59 25.31 -4.01
C GLY A 50 9.19 24.73 -2.66
N ARG A 51 8.20 23.83 -2.61
CA ARG A 51 7.82 23.04 -1.43
C ARG A 51 8.18 21.58 -1.63
N ALA A 52 8.76 20.97 -0.62
CA ALA A 52 9.03 19.53 -0.58
C ALA A 52 7.96 18.82 0.23
N SER A 53 7.53 17.65 -0.23
CA SER A 53 6.67 16.71 0.51
C SER A 53 7.33 15.34 0.49
N SER A 54 7.52 14.75 1.66
CA SER A 54 8.18 13.46 1.82
C SER A 54 7.38 12.56 2.74
N LEU A 55 7.02 11.38 2.25
CA LEU A 55 6.49 10.29 3.06
C LEU A 55 7.60 9.30 3.36
N PHE A 56 7.79 8.99 4.63
CA PHE A 56 8.66 7.93 5.10
C PHE A 56 7.80 6.86 5.77
N ILE A 57 8.08 5.60 5.48
CA ILE A 57 7.60 4.47 6.27
C ILE A 57 8.80 3.96 7.04
N VAL A 58 8.70 4.03 8.36
CA VAL A 58 9.83 3.80 9.26
C VAL A 58 9.49 2.67 10.22
N ASP A 59 10.40 1.72 10.35
CA ASP A 59 10.38 0.72 11.41
C ASP A 59 11.10 1.29 12.62
N PHE A 60 10.37 1.49 13.72
CA PHE A 60 10.95 1.93 14.97
C PHE A 60 10.99 0.77 15.97
N PRO A 61 12.14 0.50 16.61
CA PRO A 61 12.25 -0.57 17.61
C PRO A 61 11.45 -0.27 18.90
N SER A 62 11.11 1.00 19.12
CA SER A 62 10.29 1.49 20.23
C SER A 62 9.53 2.74 19.80
N GLU A 63 8.45 3.09 20.51
CA GLU A 63 7.67 4.30 20.24
C GLU A 63 8.56 5.55 20.08
N PRO A 64 8.46 6.30 18.97
CA PRO A 64 9.36 7.42 18.69
C PRO A 64 8.85 8.71 19.35
N TRP A 65 8.82 8.72 20.68
CA TRP A 65 8.37 9.87 21.47
C TRP A 65 9.10 11.16 21.06
N GLY A 66 8.35 12.21 20.75
CA GLY A 66 8.90 13.51 20.34
C GLY A 66 9.47 13.55 18.93
N ALA A 67 9.24 12.53 18.09
CA ALA A 67 9.71 12.54 16.69
C ALA A 67 9.25 13.78 15.92
N GLU A 68 7.99 14.16 16.08
CA GLU A 68 7.42 15.35 15.44
C GLU A 68 8.23 16.61 15.80
N GLU A 69 8.44 16.86 17.10
CA GLU A 69 9.18 18.02 17.61
C GLU A 69 10.65 18.03 17.13
N VAL A 70 11.28 16.87 17.07
CA VAL A 70 12.67 16.72 16.60
C VAL A 70 12.76 17.00 15.09
N LEU A 71 11.80 16.54 14.31
CA LEU A 71 11.75 16.72 12.86
C LEU A 71 11.39 18.16 12.48
N LEU A 72 10.47 18.80 13.21
CA LEU A 72 10.12 20.21 13.03
C LEU A 72 11.31 21.17 13.27
N ARG A 73 12.34 20.74 14.01
CA ARG A 73 13.57 21.52 14.22
C ARG A 73 14.56 21.44 13.06
N VAL A 74 14.32 20.59 12.06
CA VAL A 74 15.16 20.55 10.86
C VAL A 74 14.89 21.81 10.04
N ASP A 75 15.93 22.58 9.71
CA ASP A 75 15.78 23.78 8.89
C ASP A 75 15.03 23.45 7.58
N GLY A 76 14.03 24.24 7.24
CA GLY A 76 13.18 24.05 6.07
C GLY A 76 11.99 23.11 6.27
N VAL A 77 11.90 22.37 7.37
CA VAL A 77 10.66 21.64 7.72
C VAL A 77 9.65 22.60 8.33
N GLU A 78 8.40 22.49 7.91
CA GLU A 78 7.29 23.37 8.36
C GLU A 78 6.14 22.57 8.97
N GLU A 79 5.97 21.31 8.57
CA GLU A 79 4.88 20.43 9.01
C GLU A 79 5.41 18.99 9.10
N VAL A 80 4.97 18.29 10.14
CA VAL A 80 5.28 16.87 10.37
C VAL A 80 4.03 16.17 10.88
N ASP A 81 3.57 15.14 10.19
CA ASP A 81 2.55 14.22 10.70
C ASP A 81 3.20 12.87 11.03
N VAL A 82 2.84 12.32 12.19
CA VAL A 82 3.33 11.02 12.68
C VAL A 82 2.14 10.11 12.89
N GLU A 83 1.90 9.21 11.95
CA GLU A 83 0.71 8.36 11.94
C GLU A 83 1.05 6.87 11.94
N ARG A 84 0.11 6.10 12.50
CA ARG A 84 0.23 4.64 12.63
C ARG A 84 -1.12 3.95 12.45
N GLY A 85 -1.05 2.67 12.06
CA GLY A 85 -2.24 1.84 11.82
C GLY A 85 -3.21 2.56 10.89
N GLU A 86 -4.50 2.53 11.24
CA GLU A 86 -5.57 3.08 10.41
C GLU A 86 -5.43 4.56 10.06
N LYS A 87 -4.79 5.36 10.92
CA LYS A 87 -4.58 6.79 10.65
C LYS A 87 -3.57 7.04 9.53
N ALA A 88 -2.61 6.13 9.34
CA ALA A 88 -1.62 6.24 8.28
C ALA A 88 -2.23 6.02 6.88
N TYR A 89 -3.42 5.42 6.78
CA TYR A 89 -4.04 5.07 5.50
C TYR A 89 -4.39 6.30 4.66
N SER A 90 -4.74 7.42 5.29
CA SER A 90 -4.98 8.68 4.60
C SER A 90 -3.69 9.21 3.94
N LEU A 91 -2.54 9.08 4.61
CA LEU A 91 -1.25 9.48 4.07
C LEU A 91 -0.84 8.59 2.89
N TYR A 92 -1.05 7.27 3.01
CA TYR A 92 -0.79 6.35 1.91
C TYR A 92 -1.67 6.64 0.69
N ALA A 93 -2.96 6.92 0.90
CA ALA A 93 -3.88 7.26 -0.18
C ALA A 93 -3.48 8.57 -0.88
N GLU A 94 -3.06 9.59 -0.13
CA GLU A 94 -2.56 10.85 -0.68
C GLU A 94 -1.36 10.61 -1.62
N PHE A 95 -0.36 9.87 -1.16
CA PHE A 95 0.85 9.62 -1.96
C PHE A 95 0.57 8.68 -3.14
N LEU A 96 -0.30 7.66 -2.98
CA LEU A 96 -0.71 6.79 -4.07
C LEU A 96 -1.45 7.55 -5.18
N ALA A 97 -2.26 8.55 -4.83
CA ALA A 97 -2.98 9.37 -5.81
C ALA A 97 -2.02 10.07 -6.79
N ARG A 98 -0.82 10.42 -6.32
CA ARG A 98 0.23 11.06 -7.12
C ARG A 98 1.21 10.05 -7.72
N TYR A 99 1.54 9.00 -6.98
CA TYR A 99 2.55 8.01 -7.35
C TYR A 99 2.03 6.58 -7.18
N PRO A 100 1.21 6.07 -8.14
CA PRO A 100 0.66 4.72 -8.07
C PRO A 100 1.73 3.63 -7.97
N ALA A 101 2.94 3.88 -8.49
CA ALA A 101 4.09 2.97 -8.39
C ALA A 101 4.41 2.57 -6.94
N MET A 102 4.09 3.41 -5.94
CA MET A 102 4.24 3.09 -4.52
C MET A 102 3.44 1.84 -4.10
N THR A 103 2.43 1.43 -4.87
CA THR A 103 1.65 0.20 -4.66
C THR A 103 2.55 -1.02 -4.44
N THR A 104 3.63 -1.16 -5.21
CA THR A 104 4.52 -2.34 -5.13
C THR A 104 5.26 -2.45 -3.80
N GLU A 105 5.45 -1.33 -3.11
CA GLU A 105 6.06 -1.31 -1.77
C GLU A 105 4.99 -1.48 -0.68
N LEU A 106 3.84 -0.81 -0.82
CA LEU A 106 2.76 -0.91 0.16
C LEU A 106 2.18 -2.33 0.26
N VAL A 107 2.08 -3.08 -0.84
CA VAL A 107 1.61 -4.49 -0.80
C VAL A 107 2.54 -5.42 -0.01
N ARG A 108 3.79 -5.01 0.26
CA ARG A 108 4.74 -5.75 1.09
C ARG A 108 4.58 -5.43 2.59
N LEU A 109 3.98 -4.28 2.90
CA LEU A 109 3.88 -3.73 4.25
C LEU A 109 2.47 -3.90 4.83
N LEU A 110 1.44 -3.81 3.98
CA LEU A 110 0.04 -3.87 4.37
C LEU A 110 -0.54 -5.21 3.99
N ASP A 111 -1.35 -5.79 4.87
CA ASP A 111 -2.20 -6.89 4.48
C ASP A 111 -3.34 -6.41 3.55
N PRO A 112 -4.04 -7.33 2.85
CA PRO A 112 -5.08 -6.92 1.92
C PRO A 112 -6.27 -6.17 2.55
N ALA A 113 -6.58 -6.37 3.83
CA ALA A 113 -7.65 -5.66 4.51
C ALA A 113 -7.23 -4.20 4.79
N ASP A 114 -6.00 -4.01 5.27
CA ASP A 114 -5.43 -2.68 5.48
C ASP A 114 -5.29 -1.90 4.16
N PHE A 115 -4.91 -2.57 3.07
CA PHE A 115 -4.82 -1.93 1.77
C PHE A 115 -6.20 -1.56 1.20
N LEU A 116 -7.25 -2.34 1.47
CA LEU A 116 -8.62 -1.96 1.10
C LEU A 116 -9.03 -0.64 1.76
N GLU A 117 -8.66 -0.44 3.01
CA GLU A 117 -8.91 0.83 3.71
C GLU A 117 -8.20 2.02 3.03
N VAL A 118 -6.98 1.81 2.53
CA VAL A 118 -6.27 2.81 1.72
C VAL A 118 -6.99 3.06 0.39
N LEU A 119 -7.44 2.01 -0.30
CA LEU A 119 -8.19 2.13 -1.56
C LEU A 119 -9.51 2.87 -1.39
N ILE A 120 -10.26 2.61 -0.32
CA ILE A 120 -11.53 3.28 -0.03
C ILE A 120 -11.34 4.80 0.09
N ARG A 121 -10.22 5.23 0.68
CA ARG A 121 -9.84 6.66 0.81
C ARG A 121 -9.33 7.27 -0.49
N LEU A 122 -8.86 6.46 -1.44
CA LEU A 122 -8.41 6.92 -2.75
C LEU A 122 -9.61 7.22 -3.65
N ALA A 123 -9.53 8.32 -4.42
CA ALA A 123 -10.55 8.67 -5.40
C ALA A 123 -10.70 7.56 -6.48
N PRO A 124 -11.92 7.21 -6.93
CA PRO A 124 -12.14 6.09 -7.84
C PRO A 124 -11.33 6.13 -9.13
N ASP A 125 -11.12 7.32 -9.71
CA ASP A 125 -10.35 7.52 -10.95
C ASP A 125 -8.86 7.22 -10.79
N LYS A 126 -8.36 7.16 -9.56
CA LYS A 126 -6.95 6.88 -9.23
C LYS A 126 -6.66 5.40 -8.92
N ARG A 127 -7.69 4.56 -8.75
CA ARG A 127 -7.53 3.16 -8.31
C ARG A 127 -7.10 2.22 -9.43
N ALA A 128 -7.45 2.50 -10.68
CA ALA A 128 -7.13 1.60 -11.80
C ALA A 128 -5.62 1.32 -11.96
N PRO A 129 -4.72 2.33 -11.93
CA PRO A 129 -3.28 2.09 -11.91
C PRO A 129 -2.81 1.28 -10.70
N VAL A 130 -3.43 1.49 -9.54
CA VAL A 130 -3.10 0.76 -8.30
C VAL A 130 -3.41 -0.73 -8.46
N TYR A 131 -4.61 -1.10 -8.90
CA TYR A 131 -4.93 -2.52 -9.17
C TYR A 131 -3.98 -3.15 -10.19
N MET A 132 -3.63 -2.40 -11.25
CA MET A 132 -2.74 -2.89 -12.31
C MET A 132 -1.33 -3.22 -11.80
N LEU A 133 -0.85 -2.47 -10.80
CA LEU A 133 0.48 -2.64 -10.22
C LEU A 133 0.55 -3.71 -9.12
N MET A 134 -0.60 -4.18 -8.62
CA MET A 134 -0.62 -5.24 -7.62
C MET A 134 -0.11 -6.58 -8.19
N PRO A 135 0.71 -7.33 -7.43
CA PRO A 135 0.99 -8.72 -7.71
C PRO A 135 -0.29 -9.56 -7.78
N PRO A 136 -0.39 -10.55 -8.69
CA PRO A 136 -1.60 -11.35 -8.87
C PRO A 136 -2.10 -12.02 -7.59
N ASP A 137 -1.19 -12.56 -6.77
CA ASP A 137 -1.54 -13.25 -5.52
C ASP A 137 -2.12 -12.29 -4.48
N TYR A 138 -1.57 -11.08 -4.39
CA TYR A 138 -2.07 -10.04 -3.51
C TYR A 138 -3.44 -9.54 -3.97
N LEU A 139 -3.58 -9.27 -5.27
CA LEU A 139 -4.83 -8.84 -5.88
C LEU A 139 -5.95 -9.86 -5.62
N ALA A 140 -5.67 -11.16 -5.76
CA ALA A 140 -6.66 -12.20 -5.50
C ALA A 140 -7.15 -12.19 -4.04
N ARG A 141 -6.22 -12.13 -3.08
CA ARG A 141 -6.53 -12.06 -1.64
C ARG A 141 -7.23 -10.76 -1.24
N LEU A 142 -6.99 -9.68 -1.97
CA LEU A 142 -7.67 -8.40 -1.79
C LEU A 142 -9.12 -8.49 -2.29
N LEU A 143 -9.33 -8.99 -3.50
CA LEU A 143 -10.66 -9.10 -4.10
C LEU A 143 -11.59 -10.07 -3.35
N LEU A 144 -11.06 -11.12 -2.72
CA LEU A 144 -11.83 -11.99 -1.83
C LEU A 144 -12.47 -11.27 -0.64
N ARG A 145 -11.84 -10.18 -0.19
CA ARG A 145 -12.29 -9.38 0.95
C ARG A 145 -12.93 -8.07 0.53
N ALA A 146 -12.83 -7.72 -0.75
CA ALA A 146 -13.28 -6.44 -1.25
C ALA A 146 -14.82 -6.38 -1.22
N PRO A 147 -15.40 -5.22 -0.89
CA PRO A 147 -16.82 -5.02 -1.06
C PRO A 147 -17.22 -5.16 -2.54
N PRO A 148 -18.47 -5.54 -2.84
CA PRO A 148 -18.93 -5.80 -4.21
C PRO A 148 -18.63 -4.67 -5.19
N GLU A 149 -18.71 -3.42 -4.74
CA GLU A 149 -18.49 -2.22 -5.55
C GLU A 149 -17.03 -2.13 -6.03
N LEU A 150 -16.06 -2.44 -5.16
CA LEU A 150 -14.64 -2.46 -5.52
C LEU A 150 -14.30 -3.67 -6.40
N THR A 151 -14.94 -4.81 -6.17
CA THR A 151 -14.79 -5.99 -7.03
C THR A 151 -15.29 -5.71 -8.44
N GLU A 152 -16.46 -5.07 -8.57
CA GLU A 152 -17.01 -4.66 -9.86
C GLU A 152 -16.11 -3.63 -10.55
N GLU A 153 -15.63 -2.62 -9.81
CA GLU A 153 -14.69 -1.61 -10.31
C GLU A 153 -13.42 -2.26 -10.87
N ALA A 154 -12.77 -3.13 -10.08
CA ALA A 154 -11.58 -3.86 -10.50
C ALA A 154 -11.84 -4.72 -11.75
N CYS A 155 -12.97 -5.43 -11.79
CA CYS A 155 -13.36 -6.24 -12.95
C CYS A 155 -13.60 -5.42 -14.23
N ARG A 156 -13.99 -4.15 -14.09
CA ARG A 156 -14.22 -3.24 -15.21
C ARG A 156 -12.93 -2.70 -15.80
N VAL A 157 -11.92 -2.44 -14.95
CA VAL A 157 -10.68 -1.76 -15.36
C VAL A 157 -9.53 -2.72 -15.64
N LEU A 158 -9.54 -3.92 -15.06
CA LEU A 158 -8.48 -4.90 -15.23
C LEU A 158 -8.71 -5.81 -16.44
N PRO A 159 -7.65 -6.18 -17.18
CA PRO A 159 -7.72 -7.23 -18.18
C PRO A 159 -8.13 -8.58 -17.56
N SER A 160 -8.95 -9.35 -18.29
CA SER A 160 -9.39 -10.69 -17.88
C SER A 160 -8.24 -11.65 -17.58
N GLU A 161 -7.12 -11.46 -18.26
CA GLU A 161 -5.89 -12.24 -18.13
C GLU A 161 -5.25 -12.05 -16.76
N LYS A 162 -5.16 -10.80 -16.28
CA LYS A 162 -4.62 -10.49 -14.94
C LYS A 162 -5.53 -11.02 -13.84
N LEU A 163 -6.85 -10.92 -14.04
CA LEU A 163 -7.84 -11.49 -13.11
C LEU A 163 -7.77 -13.02 -13.07
N ALA A 164 -7.58 -13.67 -14.22
CA ALA A 164 -7.39 -15.13 -14.30
C ALA A 164 -6.06 -15.57 -13.67
N GLU A 165 -4.98 -14.81 -13.88
CA GLU A 165 -3.70 -15.05 -13.21
C GLU A 165 -3.87 -14.94 -11.69
N ALA A 166 -4.53 -13.88 -11.20
CA ALA A 166 -4.84 -13.70 -9.79
C ALA A 166 -5.65 -14.87 -9.22
N ALA A 167 -6.76 -15.24 -9.86
CA ALA A 167 -7.57 -16.39 -9.44
C ALA A 167 -6.78 -17.71 -9.41
N SER A 168 -5.82 -17.90 -10.32
CA SER A 168 -4.97 -19.10 -10.38
C SER A 168 -3.97 -19.21 -9.23
N THR A 169 -3.75 -18.14 -8.47
CA THR A 169 -2.88 -18.15 -7.29
C THR A 169 -3.58 -18.68 -6.03
N LEU A 170 -4.91 -18.79 -6.06
CA LEU A 170 -5.72 -19.17 -4.91
C LEU A 170 -5.90 -20.70 -4.81
N PRO A 171 -6.15 -21.23 -3.60
CA PRO A 171 -6.74 -22.56 -3.43
C PRO A 171 -8.04 -22.70 -4.22
N PRO A 172 -8.44 -23.93 -4.64
CA PRO A 172 -9.64 -24.13 -5.47
C PRO A 172 -10.93 -23.53 -4.87
N ASP A 173 -11.15 -23.70 -3.56
CA ASP A 173 -12.35 -23.20 -2.89
C ASP A 173 -12.39 -21.66 -2.91
N ASP A 174 -11.29 -21.02 -2.52
CA ASP A 174 -11.13 -19.57 -2.59
C ASP A 174 -11.25 -19.03 -4.03
N ALA A 175 -10.73 -19.76 -5.02
CA ALA A 175 -10.85 -19.38 -6.42
C ALA A 175 -12.32 -19.39 -6.87
N VAL A 176 -13.12 -20.36 -6.41
CA VAL A 176 -14.56 -20.40 -6.67
C VAL A 176 -15.25 -19.21 -6.02
N ASP A 177 -14.93 -18.89 -4.77
CA ASP A 177 -15.52 -17.74 -4.05
C ASP A 177 -15.21 -16.41 -4.77
N LEU A 178 -13.95 -16.21 -5.16
CA LEU A 178 -13.54 -15.04 -5.94
C LEU A 178 -14.30 -14.96 -7.27
N LEU A 179 -14.43 -16.08 -8.00
CA LEU A 179 -15.18 -16.08 -9.26
C LEU A 179 -16.66 -15.76 -9.03
N GLN A 180 -17.27 -16.27 -7.96
CA GLN A 180 -18.66 -16.02 -7.65
C GLN A 180 -18.95 -14.56 -7.27
N SER A 181 -17.98 -13.87 -6.65
CA SER A 181 -18.10 -12.43 -6.35
C SER A 181 -17.98 -11.53 -7.58
N MET A 182 -17.39 -12.02 -8.68
CA MET A 182 -17.26 -11.25 -9.92
C MET A 182 -18.60 -11.06 -10.65
N PRO A 183 -18.80 -9.90 -11.32
CA PRO A 183 -19.90 -9.70 -12.25
C PRO A 183 -19.96 -10.80 -13.33
N PRO A 184 -21.15 -11.20 -13.82
CA PRO A 184 -21.28 -12.32 -14.74
C PRO A 184 -20.46 -12.21 -16.03
N HIS A 185 -20.26 -10.99 -16.54
CA HIS A 185 -19.45 -10.77 -17.75
C HIS A 185 -17.96 -11.00 -17.48
N ALA A 186 -17.44 -10.48 -16.37
CA ALA A 186 -16.04 -10.66 -15.95
C ALA A 186 -15.75 -12.11 -15.60
N ARG A 187 -16.63 -12.76 -14.82
CA ARG A 187 -16.53 -14.18 -14.48
C ARG A 187 -16.40 -15.07 -15.72
N ARG A 188 -17.22 -14.85 -16.75
CA ARG A 188 -17.13 -15.62 -18.01
C ARG A 188 -15.81 -15.40 -18.73
N ALA A 189 -15.36 -14.14 -18.82
CA ALA A 189 -14.09 -13.81 -19.46
C ALA A 189 -12.91 -14.48 -18.73
N VAL A 190 -12.88 -14.39 -17.41
CA VAL A 190 -11.86 -15.01 -16.56
C VAL A 190 -11.87 -16.54 -16.70
N LEU A 191 -13.03 -17.19 -16.63
CA LEU A 191 -13.16 -18.65 -16.82
C LEU A 191 -12.62 -19.12 -18.17
N SER A 192 -12.82 -18.35 -19.24
CA SER A 192 -12.30 -18.68 -20.58
C SER A 192 -10.77 -18.67 -20.68
N ARG A 193 -10.08 -18.04 -19.72
CA ARG A 193 -8.61 -17.87 -19.69
C ARG A 193 -7.92 -18.80 -18.72
N LEU A 194 -8.67 -19.46 -17.84
CA LEU A 194 -8.09 -20.35 -16.86
C LEU A 194 -7.73 -21.70 -17.50
N PRO A 195 -6.59 -22.31 -17.14
CA PRO A 195 -6.18 -23.59 -17.71
C PRO A 195 -7.25 -24.65 -17.46
N GLY A 196 -7.58 -25.43 -18.49
CA GLY A 196 -8.73 -26.33 -18.55
C GLY A 196 -8.75 -27.50 -17.55
N GLY A 197 -7.84 -27.54 -16.58
CA GLY A 197 -7.77 -28.54 -15.50
C GLY A 197 -8.39 -28.11 -14.17
N LEU A 198 -8.64 -26.82 -13.93
CA LEU A 198 -9.20 -26.33 -12.65
C LEU A 198 -10.73 -26.45 -12.53
N TRP A 199 -11.45 -26.65 -13.66
CA TRP A 199 -12.93 -26.58 -13.73
C TRP A 199 -13.62 -27.89 -14.14
N ARG A 200 -12.85 -28.94 -14.46
CA ARG A 200 -13.36 -30.20 -15.03
C ARG A 200 -13.31 -31.36 -14.03
N ARG A 201 -13.70 -31.15 -12.78
CA ARG A 201 -14.00 -32.24 -11.84
C ARG A 201 -15.29 -31.96 -11.10
#